data_AF-A0A0Q5LLQ6-F1
#
_entry.id   AF-A0A0Q5LLQ6-F1
#
_cell.length_a   1.000
_cell.length_b   1.000
_cell.length_c   1.000
_cell.angle_alpha   90.00
_cell.angle_beta   90.00
_cell.angle_gamma   90.00
#
_symmetry.space_group_name_H-M   'P 1'
#
loop_
_entity.id
_entity.type
_entity.pdbx_description
1 polymer ?
#
loop_
_entity_poly.entity_id
_entity_poly.type
_entity_poly.pdbx_seq_one_letter_code
_entity_poly.pdbx_strand_id
1 'polypeptide(L)'
;MMSRRSPIILLALGASAVVLSGCASGGDAGFCGPLHDEHEAAAVAFVALVPGMNTEADVQTRLSLVEELEPTPELADDLTAWTDYLTVGAESIDDDPTAVIEAYDDNAKASGEALFEYYMGTCLQ
;
A
#
# COMPACT_ATOMS: atom_id res chain seq x y z
N MET A 1 17.36 53.88 -38.27
CA MET A 1 17.10 52.53 -37.73
C MET A 1 16.65 52.69 -36.28
N MET A 2 15.34 52.75 -36.01
CA MET A 2 14.81 52.69 -34.64
C MET A 2 14.32 51.27 -34.37
N SER A 3 15.04 50.56 -33.52
CA SER A 3 14.71 49.20 -33.08
C SER A 3 13.50 49.24 -32.14
N ARG A 4 12.40 48.62 -32.58
CA ARG A 4 11.24 48.29 -31.74
C ARG A 4 11.66 47.23 -30.73
N ARG A 5 11.36 47.44 -29.44
CA ARG A 5 11.36 46.37 -28.44
C ARG A 5 10.08 46.47 -27.61
N SER A 6 9.08 45.70 -28.04
CA SER A 6 7.88 45.40 -27.27
C SER A 6 8.23 44.45 -26.11
N PRO A 7 7.78 44.70 -24.87
CA PRO A 7 7.80 43.69 -23.83
C PRO A 7 6.62 42.73 -24.02
N ILE A 8 6.94 41.45 -24.19
CA ILE A 8 5.98 40.34 -24.21
C ILE A 8 5.45 40.16 -22.78
N ILE A 9 4.16 40.43 -22.59
CA ILE A 9 3.43 40.15 -21.36
C ILE A 9 3.12 38.65 -21.35
N LEU A 10 3.84 37.89 -20.53
CA LEU A 10 3.50 36.49 -20.21
C LEU A 10 2.42 36.49 -19.13
N LEU A 11 1.17 36.38 -19.56
CA LEU A 11 0.04 36.10 -18.67
C LEU A 11 0.07 34.61 -18.30
N ALA A 12 0.32 34.36 -17.02
CA ALA A 12 0.32 33.04 -16.40
C ALA A 12 -1.04 32.35 -16.55
N LEU A 13 -1.06 31.17 -17.18
CA LEU A 13 -2.17 30.23 -17.05
C LEU A 13 -2.09 29.58 -15.66
N GLY A 14 -2.82 30.14 -14.70
CA GLY A 14 -3.22 29.42 -13.49
C GLY A 14 -4.31 28.41 -13.86
N ALA A 15 -3.91 27.24 -14.34
CA ALA A 15 -4.81 26.11 -14.47
C ALA A 15 -4.96 25.46 -13.09
N SER A 16 -5.92 25.95 -12.30
CA SER A 16 -6.40 25.25 -11.12
C SER A 16 -7.10 23.97 -11.60
N ALA A 17 -6.34 22.88 -11.72
CA ALA A 17 -6.89 21.54 -11.85
C ALA A 17 -7.47 21.16 -10.47
N VAL A 18 -8.75 21.50 -10.28
CA VAL A 18 -9.56 20.92 -9.22
C VAL A 18 -9.79 19.46 -9.59
N VAL A 19 -8.95 18.58 -9.05
CA VAL A 19 -9.16 17.13 -9.14
C VAL A 19 -10.27 16.79 -8.14
N LEU A 20 -11.49 16.76 -8.64
CA LEU A 20 -12.65 16.17 -7.97
C LEU A 20 -12.67 14.67 -8.34
N SER A 21 -12.04 13.84 -7.51
CA SER A 21 -12.24 12.40 -7.51
C SER A 21 -12.11 11.86 -6.09
N GLY A 22 -13.25 11.51 -5.49
CA GLY A 22 -13.35 10.57 -4.38
C GLY A 22 -13.18 11.17 -2.97
N CYS A 23 -14.22 11.06 -2.17
CA CYS A 23 -14.29 11.45 -0.76
C CYS A 23 -13.45 10.54 0.16
N ALA A 24 -12.13 10.51 0.00
CA ALA A 24 -11.19 10.06 1.03
C ALA A 24 -10.48 11.30 1.57
N SER A 25 -11.22 12.18 2.23
CA SER A 25 -10.68 13.40 2.80
C SER A 25 -10.03 13.11 4.15
N GLY A 26 -8.89 12.42 4.13
CA GLY A 26 -8.03 12.14 5.27
C GLY A 26 -6.57 12.05 4.79
N GLY A 27 -5.60 12.32 5.68
CA GLY A 27 -4.16 12.23 5.37
C GLY A 27 -3.71 10.84 4.91
N ASP A 28 -4.58 9.84 5.09
CA ASP A 28 -4.32 8.42 4.96
C ASP A 28 -4.94 7.82 3.69
N ALA A 29 -5.44 8.66 2.77
CA ALA A 29 -6.13 8.21 1.56
C ALA A 29 -5.28 7.26 0.67
N GLY A 30 -3.96 7.46 0.63
CA GLY A 30 -3.04 6.59 -0.11
C GLY A 30 -2.87 5.20 0.52
N PHE A 31 -3.07 5.07 1.83
CA PHE A 31 -3.03 3.78 2.53
C PHE A 31 -4.43 3.13 2.57
N CYS A 32 -5.45 3.86 3.01
CA CYS A 32 -6.79 3.31 3.20
C CYS A 32 -7.57 3.16 1.89
N GLY A 33 -7.25 3.96 0.85
CA GLY A 33 -7.97 3.94 -0.43
C GLY A 33 -8.00 2.55 -1.08
N PRO A 34 -6.85 1.94 -1.40
CA PRO A 34 -6.82 0.60 -1.99
C PRO A 34 -7.49 -0.46 -1.12
N LEU A 35 -7.34 -0.36 0.22
CA LEU A 35 -7.97 -1.27 1.18
C LEU A 35 -9.51 -1.16 1.21
N HIS A 36 -10.06 -0.01 0.82
CA HIS A 36 -11.50 0.16 0.64
C HIS A 36 -11.98 -0.34 -0.71
N ASP A 37 -11.18 -0.20 -1.77
CA ASP A 37 -11.58 -0.65 -3.10
C ASP A 37 -11.55 -2.19 -3.20
N GLU A 38 -10.62 -2.84 -2.50
CA GLU A 38 -10.39 -4.30 -2.54
C GLU A 38 -10.81 -5.01 -1.24
N HIS A 39 -12.09 -4.91 -0.86
CA HIS A 39 -12.61 -5.39 0.43
C HIS A 39 -12.27 -6.85 0.78
N GLU A 40 -12.30 -7.78 -0.18
CA GLU A 40 -12.05 -9.20 0.09
C GLU A 40 -10.59 -9.46 0.43
N ALA A 41 -9.66 -8.86 -0.33
CA ALA A 41 -8.23 -8.96 -0.09
C ALA A 41 -7.83 -8.18 1.18
N ALA A 42 -8.41 -7.00 1.41
CA ALA A 42 -8.15 -6.17 2.58
C ALA A 42 -8.49 -6.89 3.91
N ALA A 43 -9.53 -7.73 3.93
CA ALA A 43 -9.93 -8.48 5.11
C ALA A 43 -8.84 -9.43 5.64
N VAL A 44 -7.88 -9.81 4.79
CA VAL A 44 -6.82 -10.76 5.13
C VAL A 44 -5.42 -10.24 4.78
N ALA A 45 -5.30 -8.99 4.33
CA ALA A 45 -4.06 -8.41 3.82
C ALA A 45 -2.92 -8.46 4.85
N PHE A 46 -3.24 -8.25 6.14
CA PHE A 46 -2.29 -8.22 7.26
C PHE A 46 -2.39 -9.43 8.18
N VAL A 47 -2.98 -10.53 7.70
CA VAL A 47 -3.07 -11.79 8.44
C VAL A 47 -1.96 -12.73 7.97
N ALA A 48 -1.28 -13.36 8.94
CA ALA A 48 -0.22 -14.33 8.67
C ALA A 48 -0.65 -15.40 7.66
N LEU A 49 0.26 -15.75 6.75
CA LEU A 49 0.09 -16.86 5.83
C LEU A 49 0.21 -18.19 6.59
N VAL A 50 -0.68 -19.12 6.27
CA VAL A 50 -0.68 -20.47 6.81
C VAL A 50 -0.52 -21.43 5.64
N PRO A 51 0.67 -22.03 5.45
CA PRO A 51 0.90 -23.01 4.40
C PRO A 51 -0.14 -24.14 4.46
N GLY A 52 -0.71 -24.50 3.31
CA GLY A 52 -1.80 -25.48 3.20
C GLY A 52 -3.21 -24.94 3.50
N MET A 53 -3.33 -23.70 3.98
CA MET A 53 -4.61 -22.95 4.02
C MET A 53 -4.63 -21.81 3.00
N ASN A 54 -3.49 -21.18 2.76
CA ASN A 54 -3.32 -20.18 1.70
C ASN A 54 -2.68 -20.84 0.48
N THR A 55 -3.15 -20.43 -0.69
CA THR A 55 -2.58 -20.79 -2.00
C THR A 55 -1.64 -19.70 -2.50
N GLU A 56 -0.73 -20.01 -3.43
CA GLU A 56 0.09 -18.99 -4.11
C GLU A 56 -0.76 -17.82 -4.65
N ALA A 57 -1.91 -18.11 -5.25
CA ALA A 57 -2.82 -17.10 -5.76
C ALA A 57 -3.35 -16.17 -4.65
N ASP A 58 -3.69 -16.71 -3.47
CA ASP A 58 -4.11 -15.89 -2.33
C ASP A 58 -2.99 -14.94 -1.88
N VAL A 59 -1.74 -15.42 -1.87
CA VAL A 59 -0.59 -14.61 -1.47
C VAL A 59 -0.33 -13.51 -2.49
N GLN A 60 -0.34 -13.84 -3.78
CA GLN A 60 -0.15 -12.86 -4.86
C GLN A 60 -1.21 -11.75 -4.83
N THR A 61 -2.48 -12.10 -4.60
CA THR A 61 -3.55 -11.11 -4.44
C THR A 61 -3.28 -10.16 -3.26
N ARG A 62 -2.83 -10.68 -2.12
CA ARG A 62 -2.49 -9.85 -0.96
C ARG A 62 -1.26 -8.98 -1.24
N LEU A 63 -0.22 -9.53 -1.85
CA LEU A 63 1.00 -8.82 -2.18
C LEU A 63 0.70 -7.65 -3.12
N SER A 64 -0.04 -7.88 -4.20
CA SER A 64 -0.43 -6.81 -5.13
C SER A 64 -1.20 -5.69 -4.43
N LEU A 65 -2.15 -6.02 -3.55
CA LEU A 65 -2.86 -5.00 -2.76
C LEU A 65 -1.91 -4.22 -1.84
N VAL A 66 -0.99 -4.90 -1.15
CA VAL A 66 -0.05 -4.27 -0.23
C VAL A 66 0.94 -3.35 -0.97
N GLU A 67 1.35 -3.70 -2.19
CA GLU A 67 2.23 -2.88 -3.04
C GLU A 67 1.55 -1.60 -3.56
N GLU A 68 0.22 -1.54 -3.59
CA GLU A 68 -0.54 -0.34 -3.95
C GLU A 68 -0.66 0.67 -2.80
N LEU A 69 -0.33 0.27 -1.56
CA LEU A 69 -0.49 1.11 -0.38
C LEU A 69 0.62 2.17 -0.32
N GLU A 70 0.24 3.42 -0.14
CA GLU A 70 1.19 4.49 0.19
C GLU A 70 1.31 4.58 1.73
N PRO A 71 2.44 4.17 2.34
CA PRO A 71 2.57 4.17 3.79
C PRO A 71 2.63 5.58 4.36
N THR A 72 2.05 5.78 5.54
CA THR A 72 2.37 6.92 6.39
C THR A 72 3.82 6.78 6.90
N PRO A 73 4.49 7.87 7.32
CA PRO A 73 5.87 7.80 7.82
C PRO A 73 6.06 6.83 9.00
N GLU A 74 5.02 6.60 9.79
CA GLU A 74 5.02 5.70 10.94
C GLU A 74 4.87 4.23 10.55
N LEU A 75 4.33 3.92 9.35
CA LEU A 75 4.10 2.55 8.87
C LEU A 75 5.07 2.11 7.76
N ALA A 76 5.99 2.98 7.32
CA ALA A 76 6.84 2.69 6.16
C ALA A 76 7.74 1.46 6.36
N ASP A 77 8.34 1.33 7.53
CA ASP A 77 9.18 0.17 7.87
C ASP A 77 8.32 -1.09 8.03
N ASP A 78 7.14 -0.97 8.63
CA ASP A 78 6.21 -2.09 8.80
C ASP A 78 5.66 -2.61 7.48
N LEU A 79 5.26 -1.70 6.57
CA LEU A 79 4.80 -2.06 5.24
C LEU A 79 5.92 -2.77 4.47
N THR A 80 7.15 -2.28 4.57
CA THR A 80 8.31 -2.92 3.92
C THR A 80 8.52 -4.34 4.43
N ALA A 81 8.56 -4.54 5.75
CA ALA A 81 8.75 -5.86 6.34
C ALA A 81 7.61 -6.83 5.98
N TRP A 82 6.38 -6.34 5.91
CA TRP A 82 5.24 -7.15 5.51
C TRP A 82 5.26 -7.53 4.03
N THR A 83 5.64 -6.61 3.15
CA THR A 83 5.83 -6.88 1.71
C THR A 83 6.93 -7.92 1.49
N ASP A 84 8.06 -7.82 2.21
CA ASP A 84 9.14 -8.81 2.14
C ASP A 84 8.64 -10.21 2.57
N TYR A 85 7.84 -10.29 3.63
CA TYR A 85 7.22 -11.54 4.07
C TYR A 85 6.26 -12.13 3.02
N LEU A 86 5.37 -11.31 2.46
CA LEU A 86 4.45 -11.75 1.41
C LEU A 86 5.19 -12.16 0.13
N THR A 87 6.33 -11.55 -0.18
CA THR A 87 7.19 -11.94 -1.29
C THR A 87 7.74 -13.35 -1.09
N VAL A 88 8.26 -13.67 0.11
CA VAL A 88 8.67 -15.06 0.42
C VAL A 88 7.51 -16.03 0.30
N GLY A 89 6.33 -15.64 0.81
CA GLY A 89 5.11 -16.41 0.65
C GLY A 89 4.77 -16.69 -0.81
N ALA A 90 4.80 -15.67 -1.66
CA ALA A 90 4.50 -15.78 -3.08
C ALA A 90 5.47 -16.71 -3.82
N GLU A 91 6.74 -16.73 -3.40
CA GLU A 91 7.77 -17.58 -4.01
C GLU A 91 7.80 -19.02 -3.46
N SER A 92 7.29 -19.24 -2.24
CA SER A 92 7.61 -20.45 -1.48
C SER A 92 6.44 -21.15 -0.79
N ILE A 93 5.22 -20.61 -0.78
CA ILE A 93 4.11 -21.14 0.05
C ILE A 93 3.79 -22.63 -0.22
N ASP A 94 3.85 -23.06 -1.47
CA ASP A 94 3.55 -24.45 -1.85
C ASP A 94 4.81 -25.34 -1.93
N ASP A 95 5.97 -24.75 -2.25
CA ASP A 95 7.22 -25.49 -2.53
C ASP A 95 8.15 -25.61 -1.31
N ASP A 96 8.20 -24.58 -0.48
CA ASP A 96 8.96 -24.55 0.79
C ASP A 96 8.16 -23.87 1.91
N PRO A 97 7.20 -24.60 2.52
CA PRO A 97 6.46 -24.12 3.68
C PRO A 97 7.33 -23.71 4.86
N THR A 98 8.56 -24.24 4.97
CA THR A 98 9.47 -23.89 6.06
C THR A 98 10.00 -22.47 5.89
N ALA A 99 10.36 -22.09 4.65
CA ALA A 99 10.78 -20.72 4.34
C ALA A 99 9.71 -19.69 4.72
N VAL A 100 8.42 -19.97 4.46
CA VAL A 100 7.33 -19.08 4.86
C VAL A 100 7.20 -18.95 6.38
N ILE A 101 7.35 -20.07 7.10
CA ILE A 101 7.29 -20.06 8.58
C ILE A 101 8.48 -19.29 9.16
N GLU A 102 9.67 -19.46 8.60
CA GLU A 102 10.88 -18.76 9.04
C GLU A 102 10.84 -17.26 8.71
N ALA A 103 10.26 -16.88 7.56
CA ALA A 103 10.07 -15.48 7.18
C ALA A 103 9.02 -14.76 8.02
N TYR A 104 8.10 -15.48 8.66
CA TYR A 104 7.19 -14.91 9.66
C TYR A 104 7.89 -14.77 11.03
N ASP A 105 9.00 -14.02 11.05
CA ASP A 105 9.80 -13.76 12.24
C ASP A 105 9.16 -12.70 13.16
N ASP A 106 9.84 -12.37 14.27
CA ASP A 106 9.33 -11.39 15.24
C ASP A 106 9.10 -10.00 14.61
N ASN A 107 9.86 -9.64 13.58
CA ASN A 107 9.73 -8.35 12.88
C ASN A 107 8.51 -8.36 11.96
N ALA A 108 8.41 -9.35 11.07
CA ALA A 108 7.26 -9.50 10.17
C ALA A 108 5.95 -9.62 10.95
N LYS A 109 5.97 -10.34 12.08
CA LYS A 109 4.83 -10.43 12.99
C LYS A 109 4.43 -9.06 13.55
N ALA A 110 5.36 -8.33 14.15
CA ALA A 110 5.07 -7.03 14.76
C ALA A 110 4.54 -6.03 13.72
N SER A 111 5.11 -6.05 12.51
CA SER A 111 4.67 -5.20 11.41
C SER A 111 3.27 -5.55 10.91
N GLY A 112 2.95 -6.85 10.77
CA GLY A 112 1.58 -7.28 10.44
C GLY A 112 0.57 -6.83 11.50
N GLU A 113 0.91 -6.92 12.78
CA GLU A 113 0.07 -6.43 13.88
C GLU A 113 -0.13 -4.91 13.80
N ALA A 114 0.92 -4.12 13.58
CA ALA A 114 0.83 -2.66 13.48
C ALA A 114 -0.03 -2.20 12.28
N LEU A 115 0.18 -2.82 11.11
CA LEU A 115 -0.61 -2.53 9.90
C LEU A 115 -2.08 -2.92 10.09
N PHE A 116 -2.34 -4.07 10.71
CA PHE A 116 -3.69 -4.51 11.02
C PHE A 116 -4.40 -3.57 11.99
N GLU A 117 -3.72 -3.16 13.07
CA GLU A 117 -4.25 -2.20 14.04
C GLU A 117 -4.57 -0.87 13.39
N TYR A 118 -3.72 -0.38 12.50
CA TYR A 118 -3.97 0.84 11.76
C TYR A 118 -5.16 0.70 10.79
N TYR A 119 -5.24 -0.41 10.05
CA TYR A 119 -6.39 -0.67 9.17
C TYR A 119 -7.72 -0.68 9.94
N MET A 120 -7.77 -1.41 11.06
CA MET A 120 -8.96 -1.49 11.92
C MET A 120 -9.26 -0.16 12.62
N GLY A 121 -8.22 0.54 13.07
CA GLY A 121 -8.30 1.74 13.90
C GLY A 121 -8.43 3.03 13.12
N THR A 122 -8.09 3.06 11.85
CA THR A 122 -8.09 4.28 11.03
C THR A 122 -8.94 4.11 9.79
N CYS A 123 -8.70 3.05 9.01
CA CYS A 123 -9.39 2.89 7.73
C CYS A 123 -10.86 2.45 7.91
N LEU A 124 -11.15 1.55 8.84
CA LEU A 124 -12.51 1.00 9.02
C LEU A 124 -13.45 1.80 9.95
N GLN A 125 -13.05 3.00 10.39
CA GLN A 125 -13.89 3.87 11.21
C GLN A 125 -14.87 4.71 10.36
#